data_AF-A0AAW2PLH7-F1
#
_entry.id   AF-A0AAW2PLH7-F1
#
_cell.length_a   1.000
_cell.length_b   1.000
_cell.length_c   1.000
_cell.angle_alpha   90.00
_cell.angle_beta   90.00
_cell.angle_gamma   90.00
#
_symmetry.space_group_name_H-M   'P 1'
#
loop_
_entity.id
_entity.type
_entity.pdbx_description
1 polymer ?
#
loop_
_entity_poly.entity_id
_entity_poly.type
_entity_poly.pdbx_seq_one_letter_code
_entity_poly.pdbx_strand_id
1 'polypeptide(L)'
;MVKTTKGGKTMNPTDAYRKELRKKELKRRKKVREVGILKKDPETLREQIQKLEAMKADGALDKARKHKKRQLEDTLNLVLKTRK
;
A
#
# COMPACT_ATOMS: atom_id res chain seq x y z
N MET A 1 8.53 29.49 3.58
CA MET A 1 8.38 29.41 2.11
C MET A 1 6.90 29.48 1.76
N VAL A 2 6.45 30.53 1.07
CA VAL A 2 5.04 30.74 0.74
C VAL A 2 4.59 29.66 -0.26
N LYS A 3 3.45 29.00 0.01
CA LYS A 3 2.91 27.97 -0.88
C LYS A 3 2.34 28.64 -2.13
N THR A 4 2.97 28.40 -3.27
CA THR A 4 2.50 28.86 -4.57
C THR A 4 1.71 27.76 -5.27
N THR A 5 0.82 28.16 -6.16
CA THR A 5 0.15 27.27 -7.11
C THR A 5 1.13 26.78 -8.18
N LYS A 6 0.72 25.78 -8.98
CA LYS A 6 1.55 25.23 -10.08
C LYS A 6 1.94 26.31 -11.12
N GLY A 7 1.24 27.44 -11.17
CA GLY A 7 1.54 28.59 -12.02
C GLY A 7 2.23 29.76 -11.31
N GLY A 8 2.87 29.54 -10.15
CA GLY A 8 3.65 30.57 -9.45
C GLY A 8 2.83 31.60 -8.67
N LYS A 9 1.51 31.71 -8.89
CA LYS A 9 0.62 32.58 -8.11
C LYS A 9 0.54 32.11 -6.66
N THR A 10 0.48 33.04 -5.71
CA THR A 10 0.27 32.75 -4.28
C THR A 10 -1.02 31.95 -4.09
N MET A 11 -0.95 30.88 -3.30
CA MET A 11 -2.12 30.02 -3.07
C MET A 11 -3.12 30.74 -2.16
N ASN A 12 -4.42 30.60 -2.46
CA ASN A 12 -5.46 31.13 -1.57
C ASN A 12 -5.29 30.51 -0.16
N PRO A 13 -5.30 31.33 0.92
CA PRO A 13 -5.20 30.85 2.30
C PRO A 13 -6.17 29.70 2.63
N THR A 14 -7.41 29.76 2.12
CA THR A 14 -8.41 28.69 2.33
C THR A 14 -8.01 27.39 1.62
N ASP A 15 -7.46 27.47 0.41
CA ASP A 15 -6.99 26.29 -0.33
C ASP A 15 -5.74 25.69 0.30
N ALA A 16 -4.84 26.52 0.83
CA ALA A 16 -3.69 26.05 1.59
C ALA A 16 -4.14 25.23 2.80
N TYR A 17 -5.14 25.72 3.55
CA TYR A 17 -5.72 25.02 4.69
C TYR A 17 -6.39 23.70 4.29
N ARG A 18 -7.24 23.70 3.24
CA ARG A 18 -7.88 22.48 2.72
C ARG A 18 -6.86 21.42 2.29
N LYS A 19 -5.79 21.84 1.60
CA LYS A 19 -4.71 20.94 1.18
C LYS A 19 -3.94 20.37 2.37
N GLU A 20 -3.71 21.15 3.41
CA GLU A 20 -3.11 20.65 4.65
C GLU A 20 -3.99 19.63 5.36
N LEU A 21 -5.28 19.89 5.47
CA LEU A 21 -6.24 18.93 6.02
C LEU A 21 -6.23 17.63 5.23
N ARG A 22 -6.28 17.70 3.89
CA ARG A 22 -6.21 16.52 3.03
C ARG A 22 -4.89 15.78 3.16
N LYS A 23 -3.76 16.49 3.31
CA LYS A 23 -2.45 15.88 3.56
C LYS A 23 -2.42 15.13 4.90
N LYS A 24 -2.98 15.72 5.96
CA LYS A 24 -3.11 15.09 7.28
C LYS A 24 -4.00 13.86 7.23
N GLU A 25 -5.14 13.95 6.54
CA GLU A 25 -6.07 12.84 6.35
C GLU A 25 -5.43 11.68 5.56
N LEU A 26 -4.78 11.97 4.43
CA LEU A 26 -4.06 10.97 3.64
C LEU A 26 -2.96 10.29 4.45
N LYS A 27 -2.23 11.04 5.29
CA LYS A 27 -1.22 10.48 6.20
C LYS A 27 -1.86 9.54 7.22
N ARG A 28 -3.00 9.91 7.80
CA ARG A 28 -3.77 9.03 8.72
C ARG A 28 -4.26 7.76 8.02
N ARG A 29 -4.85 7.87 6.82
CA ARG A 29 -5.32 6.72 6.03
C ARG A 29 -4.18 5.75 5.70
N LYS A 30 -3.00 6.25 5.32
CA LYS A 30 -1.82 5.40 5.06
C LYS A 30 -1.36 4.66 6.31
N LYS A 31 -1.27 5.35 7.46
CA LYS A 31 -0.88 4.73 8.74
C LYS A 31 -1.86 3.64 9.18
N VAL A 32 -3.17 3.88 9.07
CA VAL A 32 -4.19 2.86 9.39
C VAL A 32 -4.03 1.64 8.49
N ARG A 33 -3.78 1.84 7.20
CA ARG A 33 -3.53 0.75 6.25
C ARG A 33 -2.29 -0.06 6.61
N GLU A 34 -1.18 0.61 6.96
CA GLU A 34 0.06 -0.05 7.41
C GLU A 34 -0.18 -0.90 8.67
N VAL A 35 -0.84 -0.33 9.69
CA VAL A 35 -1.20 -1.07 10.91
C VAL A 35 -2.12 -2.25 10.60
N GLY A 36 -3.09 -2.07 9.70
CA GLY A 36 -3.97 -3.15 9.26
C GLY A 36 -3.22 -4.29 8.55
N ILE A 37 -2.18 -3.97 7.79
CA ILE A 37 -1.30 -4.98 7.17
C ILE A 37 -0.49 -5.72 8.24
N LEU A 38 0.04 -5.02 9.24
CA LEU A 38 0.81 -5.64 10.34
C LEU A 38 0.00 -6.62 11.18
N LYS A 39 -1.31 -6.37 11.31
CA LYS A 39 -2.25 -7.26 11.99
C LYS A 39 -2.62 -8.51 11.18
N LYS A 40 -2.26 -8.59 9.90
CA LYS A 40 -2.48 -9.81 9.11
C LYS A 40 -1.55 -10.91 9.59
N ASP A 41 -2.08 -12.13 9.56
CA ASP A 41 -1.31 -13.32 9.90
C ASP A 41 -0.40 -13.72 8.72
N PRO A 42 0.94 -13.75 8.90
CA PRO A 42 1.87 -14.15 7.85
C PRO A 42 1.65 -15.57 7.34
N GLU A 43 1.14 -16.50 8.16
CA GLU A 43 0.90 -17.87 7.71
C GLU A 43 -0.22 -17.91 6.66
N THR A 44 -1.30 -17.15 6.87
CA THR A 44 -2.37 -17.04 5.87
C THR A 44 -1.90 -16.44 4.55
N LEU A 45 -0.90 -15.56 4.57
CA LEU A 45 -0.29 -14.99 3.37
C LEU A 45 0.58 -16.03 2.65
N ARG A 46 1.34 -16.84 3.40
CA ARG A 46 2.16 -17.94 2.87
C ARG A 46 1.30 -19.00 2.20
N GLU A 47 0.20 -19.42 2.82
CA GLU A 47 -0.74 -20.38 2.24
C GLU A 47 -1.31 -19.88 0.90
N GLN A 48 -1.67 -18.59 0.81
CA GLN A 48 -2.18 -18.01 -0.43
C GLN A 48 -1.12 -17.96 -1.53
N ILE A 49 0.14 -17.67 -1.18
CA ILE A 49 1.27 -17.73 -2.12
C ILE A 49 1.48 -19.17 -2.59
N GLN A 50 1.47 -20.13 -1.67
CA GLN A 50 1.66 -21.55 -1.97
C GLN A 50 0.55 -22.08 -2.89
N LYS A 51 -0.71 -21.69 -2.68
CA LYS A 51 -1.81 -22.00 -3.61
C LYS A 51 -1.56 -21.46 -5.01
N LEU A 52 -1.08 -20.21 -5.12
CA LEU A 52 -0.74 -19.62 -6.42
C LEU A 52 0.47 -20.30 -7.06
N GLU A 53 1.41 -20.81 -6.27
CA GLU A 53 2.56 -21.58 -6.74
C GLU A 53 2.17 -22.98 -7.22
N ALA A 54 1.30 -23.68 -6.51
CA ALA A 54 0.74 -24.96 -6.96
C ALA A 54 0.02 -24.79 -8.31
N MET A 55 -0.82 -23.75 -8.44
CA MET A 55 -1.46 -23.42 -9.72
C MET A 55 -0.48 -23.06 -10.85
N LYS A 56 0.73 -22.60 -10.51
CA LYS A 56 1.80 -22.36 -11.48
C LYS A 56 2.51 -23.65 -11.87
N ALA A 57 2.59 -24.62 -10.96
CA ALA A 57 3.16 -25.93 -11.24
C ALA A 57 2.25 -26.74 -12.17
N ASP A 58 0.93 -26.61 -11.99
CA ASP A 58 -0.08 -27.26 -12.83
C ASP A 58 -0.29 -26.58 -14.20
N GLY A 59 0.31 -25.39 -14.43
CA GLY A 59 0.20 -24.66 -15.69
C GLY A 59 0.57 -23.16 -15.61
N ALA A 60 0.32 -22.40 -16.67
CA ALA A 60 0.65 -20.98 -16.69
C ALA A 60 -0.36 -20.14 -15.88
N LEU A 61 0.13 -19.39 -14.89
CA LEU A 61 -0.66 -18.33 -14.24
C LEU A 61 -0.97 -17.19 -15.24
N ASP A 62 -2.21 -16.72 -15.21
CA ASP A 62 -2.62 -15.50 -15.90
C ASP A 62 -1.92 -14.24 -15.32
N LYS A 63 -2.01 -13.11 -16.03
CA LYS A 63 -1.39 -11.84 -15.61
C LYS A 63 -1.93 -11.33 -14.27
N ALA A 64 -3.22 -11.54 -13.99
CA ALA A 64 -3.89 -11.08 -12.79
C ALA A 64 -3.36 -11.84 -11.55
N ARG A 65 -3.22 -13.16 -11.64
CA ARG A 65 -2.70 -14.02 -10.58
C ARG A 65 -1.21 -13.81 -10.36
N LYS A 66 -0.42 -13.56 -11.42
CA LYS A 66 0.99 -13.14 -11.28
C LYS A 66 1.11 -11.85 -10.47
N HIS A 67 0.26 -10.86 -10.77
CA HIS A 67 0.23 -9.61 -10.03
C HIS A 67 -0.24 -9.80 -8.57
N LYS A 68 -1.26 -10.64 -8.34
CA LYS A 68 -1.73 -11.00 -7.00
C LYS A 68 -0.64 -11.68 -6.18
N LYS A 69 0.11 -12.61 -6.76
CA LYS A 69 1.24 -13.29 -6.11
C LYS A 69 2.27 -12.25 -5.63
N ARG A 70 2.70 -11.35 -6.52
CA ARG A 70 3.65 -10.27 -6.18
C ARG A 70 3.14 -9.38 -5.04
N GLN A 71 1.86 -8.99 -5.05
CA GLN A 71 1.29 -8.19 -3.96
C GLN A 71 1.29 -8.91 -2.61
N LEU A 72 1.04 -10.22 -2.61
CA LEU A 72 1.08 -11.04 -1.40
C LEU A 72 2.50 -11.19 -0.88
N GLU A 73 3.48 -11.39 -1.76
CA GLU A 73 4.92 -11.44 -1.42
C GLU A 73 5.40 -10.10 -0.82
N ASP A 74 5.08 -8.98 -1.47
CA ASP A 74 5.42 -7.63 -0.97
C ASP A 74 4.80 -7.38 0.42
N THR A 75 3.55 -7.82 0.62
CA THR A 75 2.85 -7.72 1.91
C THR A 75 3.50 -8.60 2.97
N LEU A 76 3.82 -9.85 2.63
CA LEU A 76 4.46 -10.79 3.55
C LEU A 76 5.86 -10.30 3.98
N ASN A 77 6.66 -9.81 3.03
CA ASN A 77 7.98 -9.25 3.30
C ASN A 77 7.89 -8.05 4.25
N LEU A 78 6.89 -7.18 4.09
CA LEU A 78 6.65 -6.07 5.00
C LEU A 78 6.30 -6.55 6.42
N VAL A 79 5.40 -7.53 6.55
CA VAL A 79 5.01 -8.10 7.85
C VAL A 79 6.21 -8.75 8.54
N LEU A 80 6.99 -9.57 7.83
CA LEU A 80 8.17 -10.26 8.37
C LEU A 80 9.27 -9.29 8.79
N LYS A 81 9.51 -8.22 8.01
CA LYS A 81 10.51 -7.19 8.36
C LYS A 81 10.15 -6.42 9.63
N THR A 82 8.85 -6.25 9.90
CA THR A 82 8.37 -5.46 11.04
C THR A 82 8.20 -6.30 12.31
N ARG A 83 8.15 -7.64 12.21
CA ARG A 83 8.11 -8.57 13.35
C ARG A 83 9.50 -9.01 13.84
N LYS A 84 10.57 -8.68 13.12
CA LYS A 84 11.96 -8.80 13.59
C LYS A 84 12.30 -7.64 14.51
#